data_AF-A0A3N5MWV1-F1
#
_entry.id   AF-A0A3N5MWV1-F1
#
_cell.length_a   1.000
_cell.length_b   1.000
_cell.length_c   1.000
_cell.angle_alpha   90.00
_cell.angle_beta   90.00
_cell.angle_gamma   90.00
#
_symmetry.space_group_name_H-M   'P 1'
#
loop_
_entity.id
_entity.type
_entity.pdbx_description
1 polymer ?
#
loop_
_entity_poly.entity_id
_entity_poly.type
_entity_poly.pdbx_seq_one_letter_code
_entity_poly.pdbx_strand_id
1 'polypeptide(L)'
;MQALPRRRYTPTSIFNISPRCMTPPILAPERRRRRRSAASTQQPGAGSESGKPRVQPGASGSRRNARDGQVQSGRIVLKPGREKSLLRRHPWVFSGAIERVEGTPAAGETVALHSTAGEFLAFAAYSPHSQIRARVWSFDPEARIDEAFLADRLREAVDYRARILPERFDAVRLVHGESDGLPGVVIDRYGDTAVMQCSSAGAERWRDALASALVEQGTCRRVYERSDAEVRRLEGLEPRTGALVGDEPPDVIRVEEGSMAFLVDVRHGQKTGFFVDQRDNRAHVSQAARERRVLDVFSYTGGFTLAALAGGASHVTAIDSSASALKAARANADASGLDRSRVAWIEGDA
;
A
#
# COMPACT_ATOMS: atom_id res chain seq x y z
N MET A 1 -54.91 8.33 -26.02
CA MET A 1 -55.38 9.05 -24.83
C MET A 1 -56.10 8.06 -23.93
N GLN A 2 -55.41 7.50 -22.93
CA GLN A 2 -55.96 6.92 -21.69
C GLN A 2 -54.77 6.48 -20.84
N ALA A 3 -54.57 7.17 -19.72
CA ALA A 3 -53.43 7.03 -18.83
C ALA A 3 -53.73 5.98 -17.76
N LEU A 4 -52.80 5.05 -17.54
CA LEU A 4 -52.80 4.11 -16.41
C LEU A 4 -52.33 4.83 -15.13
N PRO A 5 -52.90 4.53 -13.95
CA PRO A 5 -52.61 5.28 -12.73
C PRO A 5 -51.24 4.92 -12.13
N ARG A 6 -50.44 5.95 -11.85
CA ARG A 6 -49.17 5.88 -11.11
C ARG A 6 -49.44 5.48 -9.65
N ARG A 7 -48.98 4.30 -9.22
CA ARG A 7 -48.91 3.95 -7.79
C ARG A 7 -47.78 4.75 -7.12
N ARG A 8 -48.14 5.56 -6.13
CA ARG A 8 -47.19 6.24 -5.24
C ARG A 8 -46.65 5.21 -4.24
N TYR A 9 -45.34 5.07 -4.16
CA TYR A 9 -44.65 4.28 -3.15
C TYR A 9 -44.29 5.21 -1.98
N THR A 10 -44.84 4.97 -0.80
CA THR A 10 -44.47 5.63 0.45
C THR A 10 -43.51 4.74 1.24
N PRO A 11 -42.36 5.23 1.72
CA PRO A 11 -41.42 4.42 2.48
C PRO A 11 -41.83 4.35 3.95
N THR A 12 -42.15 3.15 4.45
CA THR A 12 -42.42 2.90 5.87
C THR A 12 -41.18 2.26 6.52
N SER A 13 -40.62 2.99 7.47
CA SER A 13 -39.82 2.62 8.66
C SER A 13 -39.07 1.27 8.74
N ILE A 14 -37.74 1.40 8.87
CA ILE A 14 -36.91 0.95 10.00
C ILE A 14 -37.17 -0.48 10.51
N PHE A 15 -36.26 -1.40 10.16
CA PHE A 15 -35.94 -2.58 11.00
C PHE A 15 -34.56 -2.40 11.62
N ASN A 16 -34.57 -2.36 12.94
CA ASN A 16 -33.44 -2.19 13.84
C ASN A 16 -32.93 -3.60 14.21
N ILE A 17 -31.71 -3.98 13.77
CA ILE A 17 -31.07 -5.23 14.17
C ILE A 17 -29.95 -4.90 15.15
N SER A 18 -30.16 -5.32 16.40
CA SER A 18 -29.25 -5.21 17.53
C SER A 18 -27.97 -6.05 17.33
N PRO A 19 -26.76 -5.54 17.63
CA PRO A 19 -25.54 -6.32 17.65
C PRO A 19 -25.35 -6.97 19.04
N ARG A 20 -25.59 -8.27 19.14
CA ARG A 20 -25.09 -9.07 20.28
C ARG A 20 -24.51 -10.39 19.80
N CYS A 21 -23.33 -10.67 20.35
CA CYS A 21 -22.62 -11.95 20.42
C CYS A 21 -21.96 -12.46 19.14
N MET A 22 -20.65 -12.25 19.04
CA MET A 22 -19.66 -13.34 19.04
C MET A 22 -18.24 -12.76 19.14
N THR A 23 -17.74 -12.64 20.36
CA THR A 23 -16.31 -12.40 20.67
C THR A 23 -15.66 -13.76 20.97
N PRO A 24 -14.65 -14.21 20.21
CA PRO A 24 -13.82 -15.33 20.63
C PRO A 24 -12.76 -14.87 21.66
N PRO A 25 -12.32 -15.74 22.59
CA PRO A 25 -11.46 -15.36 23.70
C PRO A 25 -10.02 -15.06 23.26
N ILE A 26 -9.45 -14.02 23.87
CA ILE A 26 -8.05 -13.61 23.74
C ILE A 26 -7.19 -14.60 24.51
N LEU A 27 -6.36 -15.38 23.80
CA LEU A 27 -5.27 -16.17 24.38
C LEU A 27 -3.98 -15.32 24.36
N ALA A 28 -3.47 -15.00 25.55
CA ALA A 28 -2.18 -14.36 25.75
C ALA A 28 -1.05 -15.41 25.65
N PRO A 29 0.07 -15.15 24.95
CA PRO A 29 1.27 -15.97 25.07
C PRO A 29 2.26 -15.39 26.08
N GLU A 30 2.83 -16.31 26.85
CA GLU A 30 3.63 -16.15 28.05
C GLU A 30 5.00 -15.47 27.83
N ARG A 31 5.49 -14.86 28.92
CA ARG A 31 6.84 -14.30 29.07
C ARG A 31 7.91 -15.39 28.88
N ARG A 32 8.65 -15.33 27.76
CA ARG A 32 9.88 -16.11 27.58
C ARG A 32 10.98 -15.66 28.55
N ARG A 33 11.29 -16.52 29.52
CA ARG A 33 12.49 -16.43 30.36
C ARG A 33 13.74 -16.73 29.52
N ARG A 34 14.70 -15.79 29.52
CA ARG A 34 16.04 -15.97 28.95
C ARG A 34 16.82 -17.01 29.78
N ARG A 35 17.19 -18.13 29.17
CA ARG A 35 18.24 -19.02 29.71
C ARG A 35 19.60 -18.51 29.25
N ARG A 36 20.47 -18.17 30.21
CA ARG A 36 21.90 -17.92 30.01
C ARG A 36 22.60 -19.29 29.99
N SER A 37 23.37 -19.59 28.95
CA SER A 37 24.35 -20.68 28.96
C SER A 37 25.73 -20.10 29.26
N ALA A 38 26.36 -20.62 30.30
CA ALA A 38 27.73 -20.32 30.70
C ALA A 38 28.71 -21.06 29.80
N ALA A 39 29.77 -20.38 29.35
CA ALA A 39 30.95 -20.99 28.75
C ALA A 39 32.08 -20.99 29.80
N SER A 40 32.70 -22.16 29.99
CA SER A 40 33.74 -22.39 30.99
C SER A 40 35.12 -21.99 30.48
N THR A 41 35.90 -21.49 31.44
CA THR A 41 37.33 -21.21 31.43
C THR A 41 38.19 -22.42 31.04
N GLN A 42 39.22 -22.20 30.21
CA GLN A 42 40.52 -22.87 30.31
C GLN A 42 41.61 -22.05 29.57
N GLN A 43 42.74 -21.89 30.26
CA GLN A 43 44.04 -21.32 29.88
C GLN A 43 45.09 -22.39 30.30
N PRO A 44 46.42 -22.27 30.06
CA PRO A 44 47.21 -21.33 29.24
C PRO A 44 48.33 -22.02 28.40
N GLY A 45 49.14 -21.24 27.66
CA GLY A 45 50.42 -21.71 27.08
C GLY A 45 51.20 -20.58 26.39
N ALA A 46 52.52 -20.51 26.62
CA ALA A 46 53.39 -19.33 26.53
C ALA A 46 54.12 -19.12 25.18
N GLY A 47 54.72 -17.93 24.97
CA GLY A 47 55.68 -17.69 23.88
C GLY A 47 56.11 -16.22 23.62
N SER A 48 57.17 -15.79 24.32
CA SER A 48 58.27 -14.86 23.95
C SER A 48 58.09 -13.55 23.13
N GLU A 49 58.45 -12.44 23.80
CA GLU A 49 59.40 -11.36 23.44
C GLU A 49 59.42 -10.71 22.03
N SER A 50 59.22 -9.39 21.97
CA SER A 50 60.31 -8.35 21.87
C SER A 50 59.82 -7.04 21.21
N GLY A 51 60.36 -5.90 21.68
CA GLY A 51 60.45 -4.64 20.90
C GLY A 51 59.43 -3.54 21.18
N LYS A 52 59.73 -2.63 22.13
CA LYS A 52 59.15 -1.27 22.17
C LYS A 52 59.89 -0.35 21.17
N PRO A 53 59.26 0.74 20.71
CA PRO A 53 59.73 2.02 21.22
C PRO A 53 58.61 2.99 21.65
N ARG A 54 59.08 4.03 22.33
CA ARG A 54 58.43 4.96 23.26
C ARG A 54 58.00 6.24 22.54
N VAL A 55 56.77 6.72 22.77
CA VAL A 55 56.39 8.14 22.62
C VAL A 55 55.48 8.53 23.79
N GLN A 56 55.73 9.69 24.38
CA GLN A 56 55.08 10.27 25.56
C GLN A 56 54.16 11.46 25.15
N PRO A 57 53.37 12.08 26.05
CA PRO A 57 51.91 12.14 25.97
C PRO A 57 51.36 13.49 25.50
N GLY A 58 50.11 13.52 25.04
CA GLY A 58 49.43 14.75 24.65
C GLY A 58 47.91 14.71 24.74
N ALA A 59 47.39 15.55 25.64
CA ALA A 59 46.12 16.27 25.58
C ALA A 59 44.77 15.51 25.66
N SER A 60 44.07 15.85 26.75
CA SER A 60 42.64 15.72 26.97
C SER A 60 41.79 16.19 25.78
N GLY A 61 41.11 15.24 25.13
CA GLY A 61 40.10 15.50 24.11
C GLY A 61 38.71 15.15 24.64
N SER A 62 37.92 16.20 24.90
CA SER A 62 36.47 16.18 25.11
C SER A 62 35.75 15.17 24.21
N ARG A 63 34.93 14.29 24.82
CA ARG A 63 33.98 13.41 24.14
C ARG A 63 32.94 14.29 23.42
N ARG A 64 33.15 14.56 22.12
CA ARG A 64 32.10 15.11 21.27
C ARG A 64 31.07 14.03 21.03
N ASN A 65 29.87 14.25 21.53
CA ASN A 65 28.69 13.46 21.18
C ASN A 65 28.49 13.47 19.67
N ALA A 66 28.48 12.30 19.05
CA ALA A 66 28.07 12.08 17.68
C ALA A 66 26.53 12.18 17.57
N ARG A 67 25.98 13.39 17.72
CA ARG A 67 24.54 13.70 17.56
C ARG A 67 24.26 14.77 16.48
N ASP A 68 25.22 15.08 15.62
CA ASP A 68 25.01 16.00 14.50
C ASP A 68 24.97 15.21 13.19
N GLY A 69 23.88 15.35 12.42
CA GLY A 69 23.81 14.71 11.11
C GLY A 69 22.50 14.74 10.33
N GLN A 70 21.46 15.48 10.71
CA GLN A 70 20.45 15.98 9.75
C GLN A 70 19.91 17.33 10.24
N VAL A 71 20.37 18.40 9.61
CA VAL A 71 19.73 19.71 9.69
C VAL A 71 18.43 19.59 8.90
N GLN A 72 17.29 19.40 9.57
CA GLN A 72 15.98 19.48 8.91
C GLN A 72 15.79 20.91 8.42
N SER A 73 15.76 21.12 7.11
CA SER A 73 15.90 22.46 6.53
C SER A 73 14.59 23.27 6.53
N GLY A 74 13.44 22.61 6.73
CA GLY A 74 12.12 23.24 6.70
C GLY A 74 11.25 22.91 7.92
N ARG A 75 10.54 23.93 8.40
CA ARG A 75 9.52 23.81 9.45
C ARG A 75 8.21 24.44 8.99
N ILE A 76 7.10 23.82 9.34
CA ILE A 76 5.76 24.35 9.05
C ILE A 76 5.06 24.66 10.36
N VAL A 77 4.53 25.88 10.48
CA VAL A 77 3.73 26.30 11.63
C VAL A 77 2.26 26.36 11.22
N LEU A 78 1.41 25.69 11.97
CA LEU A 78 -0.04 25.67 11.74
C LEU A 78 -0.72 26.85 12.40
N LYS A 79 -1.83 27.32 11.80
CA LYS A 79 -2.72 28.32 12.41
C LYS A 79 -3.30 27.82 13.73
N PRO A 80 -3.58 28.72 14.70
CA PRO A 80 -4.21 28.34 15.96
C PRO A 80 -5.50 27.53 15.75
N GLY A 81 -5.63 26.40 16.45
CA GLY A 81 -6.78 25.51 16.39
C GLY A 81 -6.79 24.55 15.18
N ARG A 82 -5.84 24.66 14.24
CA ARG A 82 -5.72 23.76 13.08
C ARG A 82 -4.88 22.52 13.37
N GLU A 83 -4.17 22.47 14.50
CA GLU A 83 -3.46 21.31 15.03
C GLU A 83 -4.40 20.17 15.46
N LYS A 84 -5.70 20.47 15.71
CA LYS A 84 -6.69 19.48 16.19
C LYS A 84 -6.82 18.23 15.31
N SER A 85 -6.63 18.35 14.00
CA SER A 85 -6.66 17.18 13.10
C SER A 85 -5.44 16.28 13.33
N LEU A 86 -4.26 16.85 13.50
CA LEU A 86 -3.03 16.11 13.80
C LEU A 86 -3.06 15.48 15.19
N LEU A 87 -3.65 16.14 16.19
CA LEU A 87 -3.87 15.55 17.52
C LEU A 87 -4.78 14.32 17.47
N ARG A 88 -5.64 14.21 16.45
CA ARG A 88 -6.45 13.02 16.15
C ARG A 88 -5.78 12.07 15.15
N ARG A 89 -4.49 12.28 14.88
CA ARG A 89 -3.65 11.50 13.95
C ARG A 89 -4.14 11.51 12.50
N HIS A 90 -4.82 12.57 12.07
CA HIS A 90 -5.13 12.73 10.65
C HIS A 90 -3.83 12.93 9.85
N PRO A 91 -3.61 12.22 8.73
CA PRO A 91 -2.33 12.23 8.03
C PRO A 91 -2.12 13.47 7.16
N TRP A 92 -3.15 14.26 6.90
CA TRP A 92 -3.06 15.41 5.98
C TRP A 92 -3.15 16.75 6.68
N VAL A 93 -2.35 17.69 6.18
CA VAL A 93 -2.45 19.12 6.46
C VAL A 93 -2.79 19.86 5.18
N PHE A 94 -3.92 20.56 5.18
CA PHE A 94 -4.34 21.36 4.03
C PHE A 94 -3.63 22.72 4.00
N SER A 95 -3.45 23.26 2.79
CA SER A 95 -2.81 24.56 2.52
C SER A 95 -3.37 25.69 3.39
N GLY A 96 -4.70 25.76 3.55
CA GLY A 96 -5.38 26.77 4.36
C GLY A 96 -5.09 26.70 5.87
N ALA A 97 -4.56 25.58 6.35
CA ALA A 97 -4.19 25.38 7.76
C ALA A 97 -2.79 25.93 8.09
N ILE A 98 -1.98 26.28 7.09
CA ILE A 98 -0.62 26.79 7.29
C ILE A 98 -0.66 28.26 7.69
N GLU A 99 0.03 28.60 8.77
CA GLU A 99 0.31 29.99 9.16
C GLU A 99 1.53 30.50 8.41
N ARG A 100 2.64 29.73 8.48
CA ARG A 100 3.87 30.03 7.75
C ARG A 100 4.71 28.78 7.53
N VAL A 101 5.58 28.86 6.54
CA VAL A 101 6.66 27.90 6.29
C VAL A 101 7.98 28.62 6.60
N GLU A 102 8.77 28.05 7.49
CA GLU A 102 10.11 28.52 7.87
C GLU A 102 11.15 27.70 7.08
N GLY A 103 12.08 28.37 6.42
CA GLY A 103 13.03 27.75 5.48
C GLY A 103 12.51 27.72 4.04
N THR A 104 13.17 26.92 3.18
CA THR A 104 12.80 26.75 1.77
C THR A 104 12.75 25.27 1.36
N PRO A 105 11.87 24.46 2.01
CA PRO A 105 11.82 23.04 1.77
C PRO A 105 11.47 22.72 0.32
N ALA A 106 12.20 21.79 -0.27
CA ALA A 106 11.92 21.29 -1.61
C ALA A 106 10.69 20.35 -1.62
N ALA A 107 10.15 20.09 -2.81
CA ALA A 107 9.06 19.13 -2.97
C ALA A 107 9.45 17.74 -2.41
N GLY A 108 8.56 17.16 -1.62
CA GLY A 108 8.73 15.88 -0.94
C GLY A 108 9.62 15.92 0.30
N GLU A 109 10.29 17.04 0.59
CA GLU A 109 11.22 17.13 1.70
C GLU A 109 10.52 16.89 3.05
N THR A 110 11.19 16.18 3.94
CA THR A 110 10.71 15.99 5.31
C THR A 110 10.84 17.30 6.08
N VAL A 111 9.72 17.77 6.62
CA VAL A 111 9.60 18.96 7.44
C VAL A 111 8.96 18.64 8.78
N ALA A 112 9.30 19.41 9.81
CA ALA A 112 8.67 19.31 11.12
C ALA A 112 7.46 20.24 11.23
N LEU A 113 6.32 19.69 11.62
CA LEU A 113 5.07 20.42 11.84
C LEU A 113 4.99 20.88 13.30
N HIS A 114 4.63 22.14 13.51
CA HIS A 114 4.51 22.72 14.85
C HIS A 114 3.25 23.56 15.02
N SER A 115 2.79 23.70 16.26
CA SER A 115 1.77 24.69 16.63
C SER A 115 2.36 26.10 16.69
N THR A 116 1.51 27.13 16.76
CA THR A 116 1.97 28.51 17.00
C THR A 116 2.64 28.70 18.36
N ALA A 117 2.34 27.84 19.34
CA ALA A 117 3.02 27.82 20.65
C ALA A 117 4.41 27.17 20.60
N GLY A 118 4.80 26.63 19.44
CA GLY A 118 6.11 26.01 19.22
C GLY A 118 6.16 24.52 19.53
N GLU A 119 5.04 23.89 19.89
CA GLU A 119 4.98 22.46 20.17
C GLU A 119 5.15 21.64 18.90
N PHE A 120 5.91 20.55 18.98
CA PHE A 120 6.03 19.57 17.89
C PHE A 120 4.72 18.80 17.72
N LEU A 121 4.34 18.57 16.46
CA LEU A 121 3.12 17.84 16.11
C LEU A 121 3.42 16.56 15.32
N ALA A 122 4.26 16.63 14.28
CA ALA A 122 4.60 15.49 13.43
C ALA A 122 5.78 15.81 12.48
N PHE A 123 6.39 14.79 11.90
CA PHE A 123 7.19 14.88 10.68
C PHE A 123 6.35 14.56 9.45
N ALA A 124 6.49 15.34 8.38
CA ALA A 124 5.68 15.21 7.18
C ALA A 124 6.47 15.51 5.90
N ALA A 125 6.06 14.95 4.78
CA ALA A 125 6.54 15.38 3.46
C ALA A 125 5.84 16.68 3.05
N TYR A 126 6.61 17.67 2.63
CA TYR A 126 6.12 18.92 2.09
C TYR A 126 5.72 18.79 0.60
N SER A 127 4.60 19.38 0.21
CA SER A 127 4.18 19.47 -1.20
C SER A 127 3.85 20.91 -1.57
N PRO A 128 4.69 21.62 -2.34
CA PRO A 128 4.51 23.05 -2.64
C PRO A 128 3.35 23.37 -3.61
N HIS A 129 2.83 22.39 -4.34
CA HIS A 129 1.75 22.61 -5.32
C HIS A 129 0.37 22.11 -4.84
N SER A 130 0.33 21.08 -4.00
CA SER A 130 -0.91 20.42 -3.57
C SER A 130 -1.72 21.22 -2.56
N GLN A 131 -3.05 21.08 -2.62
CA GLN A 131 -3.93 21.54 -1.53
C GLN A 131 -3.68 20.75 -0.24
N ILE A 132 -3.22 19.51 -0.34
CA ILE A 132 -2.66 18.76 0.79
C ILE A 132 -1.19 19.16 0.90
N ARG A 133 -0.94 20.24 1.64
CA ARG A 133 0.37 20.89 1.75
C ARG A 133 1.42 20.02 2.43
N ALA A 134 1.00 19.15 3.35
CA ALA A 134 1.89 18.18 3.96
C ALA A 134 1.16 16.86 4.28
N ARG A 135 1.88 15.75 4.11
CA ARG A 135 1.42 14.40 4.49
C ARG A 135 2.35 13.81 5.54
N VAL A 136 1.78 13.36 6.66
CA VAL A 136 2.53 12.93 7.85
C VAL A 136 3.19 11.57 7.64
N TRP A 137 4.49 11.50 7.90
CA TRP A 137 5.24 10.25 8.02
C TRP A 137 5.14 9.66 9.43
N SER A 138 5.32 10.50 10.44
CA SER A 138 5.35 10.06 11.84
C SER A 138 4.90 11.15 12.79
N PHE A 139 4.19 10.74 13.85
CA PHE A 139 3.85 11.58 15.00
C PHE A 139 4.85 11.43 16.16
N ASP A 140 5.85 10.57 16.00
CA ASP A 140 6.90 10.35 17.01
C ASP A 140 8.00 11.42 16.88
N PRO A 141 8.25 12.25 17.91
CA PRO A 141 9.29 13.28 17.89
C PRO A 141 10.71 12.72 17.76
N GLU A 142 10.93 11.45 18.12
CA GLU A 142 12.25 10.80 18.03
C GLU A 142 12.47 10.09 16.69
N ALA A 143 11.46 10.05 15.81
CA ALA A 143 11.56 9.39 14.52
C ALA A 143 12.55 10.08 13.60
N ARG A 144 13.31 9.27 12.86
CA ARG A 144 14.16 9.72 11.75
C ARG A 144 13.53 9.24 10.46
N ILE A 145 13.23 10.15 9.54
CA ILE A 145 12.63 9.80 8.25
C ILE A 145 13.75 9.59 7.25
N ASP A 146 14.31 8.38 7.27
CA ASP A 146 15.38 7.92 6.39
C ASP A 146 14.98 6.60 5.70
N GLU A 147 15.89 6.03 4.91
CA GLU A 147 15.65 4.79 4.18
C GLU A 147 15.29 3.63 5.12
N ALA A 148 15.90 3.57 6.31
CA ALA A 148 15.62 2.52 7.29
C ALA A 148 14.19 2.63 7.83
N PHE A 149 13.74 3.83 8.18
CA PHE A 149 12.35 4.07 8.59
C PHE A 149 11.35 3.63 7.51
N LEU A 150 11.63 3.91 6.24
CA LEU A 150 10.73 3.52 5.15
C LEU A 150 10.76 2.02 4.85
N ALA A 151 11.93 1.38 4.90
CA ALA A 151 12.04 -0.06 4.81
C ALA A 151 11.28 -0.76 5.94
N ASP A 152 11.30 -0.20 7.15
CA ASP A 152 10.56 -0.71 8.30
C ASP A 152 9.05 -0.60 8.12
N ARG A 153 8.54 0.57 7.66
CA ARG A 153 7.12 0.74 7.32
C ARG A 153 6.66 -0.20 6.22
N LEU A 154 7.48 -0.37 5.19
CA LEU A 154 7.20 -1.30 4.10
C LEU A 154 7.07 -2.74 4.62
N ARG A 155 8.02 -3.16 5.47
CA ARG A 155 8.01 -4.50 6.08
C ARG A 155 6.80 -4.70 6.98
N GLU A 156 6.43 -3.71 7.79
CA GLU A 156 5.21 -3.75 8.61
C GLU A 156 3.95 -3.97 7.76
N ALA A 157 3.85 -3.28 6.62
CA ALA A 157 2.72 -3.41 5.70
C ALA A 157 2.67 -4.80 5.04
N VAL A 158 3.81 -5.31 4.58
CA VAL A 158 3.95 -6.67 4.00
C VAL A 158 3.62 -7.74 5.03
N ASP A 159 4.18 -7.65 6.24
CA ASP A 159 3.92 -8.57 7.35
C ASP A 159 2.45 -8.56 7.76
N TYR A 160 1.80 -7.39 7.73
CA TYR A 160 0.36 -7.30 7.98
C TYR A 160 -0.44 -8.14 6.98
N ARG A 161 -0.14 -8.05 5.68
CA ARG A 161 -0.83 -8.86 4.65
C ARG A 161 -0.59 -10.34 4.86
N ALA A 162 0.64 -10.74 5.19
CA ALA A 162 0.96 -12.14 5.48
C ALA A 162 0.17 -12.70 6.68
N ARG A 163 -0.22 -11.85 7.65
CA ARG A 163 -1.06 -12.25 8.79
C ARG A 163 -2.55 -12.36 8.46
N ILE A 164 -3.08 -11.44 7.63
CA ILE A 164 -4.52 -11.37 7.36
C ILE A 164 -4.97 -12.18 6.15
N LEU A 165 -4.04 -12.59 5.29
CA LEU A 165 -4.31 -13.44 4.13
C LEU A 165 -3.77 -14.85 4.41
N PRO A 166 -4.60 -15.74 4.99
CA PRO A 166 -4.18 -17.09 5.38
C PRO A 166 -3.89 -18.00 4.17
N GLU A 167 -4.45 -17.65 3.00
CA GLU A 167 -4.17 -18.31 1.73
C GLU A 167 -3.12 -17.51 0.94
N ARG A 168 -2.26 -18.24 0.21
CA ARG A 168 -1.31 -17.61 -0.70
C ARG A 168 -2.06 -17.10 -1.92
N PHE A 169 -2.39 -15.82 -1.90
CA PHE A 169 -2.84 -15.09 -3.10
C PHE A 169 -1.63 -14.54 -3.83
N ASP A 170 -1.59 -14.78 -5.15
CA ASP A 170 -0.54 -14.23 -6.00
C ASP A 170 -0.81 -12.77 -6.36
N ALA A 171 -2.05 -12.30 -6.22
CA ALA A 171 -2.45 -10.91 -6.38
C ALA A 171 -2.82 -10.28 -5.02
N VAL A 172 -2.05 -9.28 -4.59
CA VAL A 172 -2.24 -8.65 -3.27
C VAL A 172 -1.82 -7.18 -3.25
N ARG A 173 -2.61 -6.32 -2.60
CA ARG A 173 -2.16 -4.98 -2.22
C ARG A 173 -1.23 -5.06 -1.01
N LEU A 174 0.05 -4.76 -1.20
CA LEU A 174 1.06 -4.71 -0.13
C LEU A 174 1.03 -3.40 0.64
N VAL A 175 0.86 -2.26 -0.05
CA VAL A 175 0.82 -0.92 0.57
C VAL A 175 -0.40 -0.15 0.06
N HIS A 176 -1.12 0.48 0.98
CA HIS A 176 -2.34 1.25 0.75
C HIS A 176 -2.24 2.65 1.35
N GLY A 177 -1.23 3.40 0.91
CA GLY A 177 -1.08 4.83 1.20
C GLY A 177 -0.97 5.13 2.69
N GLU A 178 -1.76 6.11 3.11
CA GLU A 178 -1.84 6.60 4.49
C GLU A 178 -2.19 5.50 5.50
N SER A 179 -2.99 4.50 5.10
CA SER A 179 -3.40 3.40 5.99
C SER A 179 -2.23 2.53 6.46
N ASP A 180 -1.14 2.52 5.68
CA ASP A 180 0.08 1.78 6.00
C ASP A 180 1.24 2.68 6.42
N GLY A 181 0.96 3.95 6.73
CA GLY A 181 1.98 4.92 7.14
C GLY A 181 2.92 5.34 6.00
N LEU A 182 2.53 5.11 4.74
CA LEU A 182 3.26 5.53 3.54
C LEU A 182 2.39 6.41 2.63
N PRO A 183 2.06 7.67 3.04
CA PRO A 183 1.11 8.51 2.31
C PRO A 183 1.45 8.73 0.83
N GLY A 184 0.50 8.39 -0.04
CA GLY A 184 0.66 8.51 -1.50
C GLY A 184 1.51 7.40 -2.14
N VAL A 185 1.81 6.32 -1.42
CA VAL A 185 2.42 5.12 -1.99
C VAL A 185 1.37 4.02 -2.09
N VAL A 186 1.18 3.44 -3.27
CA VAL A 186 0.39 2.21 -3.45
C VAL A 186 1.28 1.17 -4.08
N ILE A 187 1.26 -0.06 -3.54
CA ILE A 187 2.02 -1.19 -4.10
C ILE A 187 1.09 -2.39 -4.15
N ASP A 188 0.86 -2.88 -5.37
CA ASP A 188 0.19 -4.16 -5.63
C ASP A 188 1.23 -5.18 -6.11
N ARG A 189 1.14 -6.43 -5.69
CA ARG A 189 2.03 -7.53 -6.12
C ARG A 189 1.23 -8.55 -6.91
N TYR A 190 1.80 -8.98 -8.03
CA TYR A 190 1.32 -10.02 -8.93
C TYR A 190 2.44 -11.04 -9.14
N GLY A 191 2.37 -12.18 -8.44
CA GLY A 191 3.44 -13.18 -8.42
C GLY A 191 4.76 -12.60 -7.92
N ASP A 192 5.80 -12.63 -8.76
CA ASP A 192 7.14 -12.10 -8.47
C ASP A 192 7.33 -10.61 -8.83
N THR A 193 6.27 -9.94 -9.29
CA THR A 193 6.31 -8.56 -9.78
C THR A 193 5.49 -7.65 -8.89
N ALA A 194 6.09 -6.56 -8.41
CA ALA A 194 5.36 -5.49 -7.74
C ALA A 194 5.10 -4.33 -8.70
N VAL A 195 3.91 -3.74 -8.62
CA VAL A 195 3.52 -2.53 -9.33
C VAL A 195 3.35 -1.41 -8.32
N MET A 196 4.17 -0.38 -8.43
CA MET A 196 4.23 0.75 -7.50
C MET A 196 3.66 2.01 -8.14
N GLN A 197 2.87 2.76 -7.39
CA GLN A 197 2.38 4.08 -7.75
C GLN A 197 2.83 5.08 -6.68
N CYS A 198 3.44 6.17 -7.12
CA CYS A 198 3.72 7.33 -6.27
C CYS A 198 2.74 8.44 -6.66
N SER A 199 1.93 8.92 -5.74
CA SER A 199 0.92 9.95 -5.99
C SER A 199 1.10 11.20 -5.14
N SER A 200 2.19 11.30 -4.38
CA SER A 200 2.52 12.45 -3.52
C SER A 200 3.97 12.87 -3.71
N ALA A 201 4.28 14.15 -3.45
CA ALA A 201 5.66 14.63 -3.51
C ALA A 201 6.61 13.85 -2.57
N GLY A 202 6.11 13.43 -1.40
CA GLY A 202 6.87 12.61 -0.46
C GLY A 202 7.15 11.21 -0.98
N ALA A 203 6.15 10.57 -1.59
CA ALA A 203 6.32 9.26 -2.23
C ALA A 203 7.34 9.33 -3.38
N GLU A 204 7.29 10.38 -4.20
CA GLU A 204 8.24 10.60 -5.29
C GLU A 204 9.68 10.72 -4.79
N ARG A 205 9.90 11.48 -3.70
CA ARG A 205 11.25 11.64 -3.12
C ARG A 205 11.86 10.32 -2.69
N TRP A 206 11.05 9.42 -2.15
CA TRP A 206 11.50 8.13 -1.62
C TRP A 206 11.27 6.95 -2.57
N ARG A 207 10.88 7.22 -3.81
CA ARG A 207 10.49 6.24 -4.82
C ARG A 207 11.52 5.12 -4.98
N ASP A 208 12.78 5.49 -5.22
CA ASP A 208 13.86 4.53 -5.47
C ASP A 208 14.20 3.71 -4.22
N ALA A 209 14.24 4.36 -3.04
CA ALA A 209 14.52 3.68 -1.77
C ALA A 209 13.44 2.64 -1.43
N LEU A 210 12.17 2.99 -1.60
CA LEU A 210 11.03 2.08 -1.36
C LEU A 210 11.03 0.90 -2.33
N ALA A 211 11.31 1.14 -3.62
CA ALA A 211 11.36 0.08 -4.63
C ALA A 211 12.50 -0.90 -4.38
N SER A 212 13.71 -0.39 -4.07
CA SER A 212 14.87 -1.22 -3.71
C SER A 212 14.61 -2.03 -2.45
N ALA A 213 14.09 -1.39 -1.40
CA ALA A 213 13.77 -2.08 -0.13
C ALA A 213 12.78 -3.23 -0.33
N LEU A 214 11.81 -3.12 -1.25
CA LEU A 214 10.85 -4.19 -1.51
C LEU A 214 11.52 -5.45 -2.09
N VAL A 215 12.48 -5.26 -3.00
CA VAL A 215 13.25 -6.34 -3.63
C VAL A 215 14.26 -6.94 -2.65
N GLU A 216 14.96 -6.10 -1.88
CA GLU A 216 15.91 -6.54 -0.85
C GLU A 216 15.26 -7.37 0.26
N GLN A 217 14.00 -7.04 0.61
CA GLN A 217 13.19 -7.84 1.55
C GLN A 217 12.77 -9.20 0.98
N GLY A 218 13.04 -9.49 -0.30
CA GLY A 218 12.64 -10.72 -0.98
C GLY A 218 11.13 -10.80 -1.25
N THR A 219 10.43 -9.65 -1.21
CA THR A 219 8.96 -9.62 -1.40
C THR A 219 8.56 -9.84 -2.85
N CYS A 220 9.43 -9.44 -3.78
CA CYS A 220 9.29 -9.58 -5.23
C CYS A 220 10.68 -9.61 -5.89
N ARG A 221 10.75 -10.01 -7.15
CA ARG A 221 11.97 -9.99 -7.98
C ARG A 221 12.15 -8.65 -8.69
N ARG A 222 11.06 -7.98 -9.04
CA ARG A 222 11.07 -6.74 -9.83
C ARG A 222 9.98 -5.76 -9.38
N VAL A 223 10.21 -4.48 -9.63
CA VAL A 223 9.25 -3.39 -9.41
C VAL A 223 9.02 -2.66 -10.73
N TYR A 224 7.76 -2.54 -11.13
CA TYR A 224 7.30 -1.74 -12.25
C TYR A 224 6.54 -0.52 -11.74
N GLU A 225 6.78 0.65 -12.29
CA GLU A 225 6.13 1.89 -11.91
C GLU A 225 4.90 2.17 -12.78
N ARG A 226 3.76 2.48 -12.13
CA ARG A 226 2.50 2.94 -12.75
C ARG A 226 2.03 4.25 -12.12
N SER A 227 2.91 5.25 -12.16
CA SER A 227 2.66 6.61 -11.70
C SER A 227 2.08 7.47 -12.82
N ASP A 228 1.10 6.97 -13.58
CA ASP A 228 0.45 7.62 -14.72
C ASP A 228 -0.90 8.28 -14.39
N ALA A 229 -1.33 8.18 -13.13
CA ALA A 229 -2.60 8.77 -12.69
C ALA A 229 -2.56 10.31 -12.71
N GLU A 230 -3.62 10.92 -13.23
CA GLU A 230 -3.76 12.38 -13.36
C GLU A 230 -3.62 13.14 -12.03
N VAL A 231 -3.96 12.48 -10.91
CA VAL A 231 -3.83 13.05 -9.55
C VAL A 231 -2.42 13.56 -9.25
N ARG A 232 -1.37 13.03 -9.89
CA ARG A 232 0.02 13.50 -9.75
C ARG A 232 0.21 14.95 -10.16
N ARG A 233 -0.58 15.44 -11.13
CA ARG A 233 -0.55 16.85 -11.54
C ARG A 233 -0.93 17.79 -10.40
N LEU A 234 -1.79 17.35 -9.47
CA LEU A 234 -2.14 18.14 -8.28
C LEU A 234 -0.95 18.31 -7.33
N GLU A 235 0.06 17.45 -7.42
CA GLU A 235 1.29 17.52 -6.64
C GLU A 235 2.43 18.20 -7.42
N GLY A 236 2.18 18.65 -8.66
CA GLY A 236 3.20 19.20 -9.56
C GLY A 236 4.15 18.14 -10.11
N LEU A 237 3.69 16.89 -10.21
CA LEU A 237 4.48 15.75 -10.67
C LEU A 237 4.03 15.29 -12.06
N GLU A 238 5.01 14.99 -12.92
CA GLU A 238 4.75 14.41 -14.24
C GLU A 238 4.35 12.93 -14.13
N PRO A 239 3.50 12.43 -15.06
CA PRO A 239 3.24 11.01 -15.21
C PRO A 239 4.52 10.22 -15.51
N ARG A 240 4.64 9.01 -14.94
CA ARG A 240 5.77 8.11 -15.20
C ARG A 240 5.33 6.65 -15.18
N THR A 241 5.85 5.87 -16.13
CA THR A 241 5.68 4.41 -16.18
C THR A 241 6.95 3.73 -16.65
N GLY A 242 7.21 2.51 -16.19
CA GLY A 242 8.32 1.68 -16.68
C GLY A 242 8.92 0.78 -15.60
N ALA A 243 9.85 -0.10 -15.99
CA ALA A 243 10.68 -0.83 -15.04
C ALA A 243 11.41 0.15 -14.10
N LEU A 244 11.27 -0.08 -12.79
CA LEU A 244 11.92 0.70 -11.75
C LEU A 244 13.10 -0.05 -11.14
N VAL A 245 12.90 -1.33 -10.80
CA VAL A 245 13.97 -2.22 -10.30
C VAL A 245 13.82 -3.61 -10.94
N GLY A 246 14.92 -4.18 -11.42
CA GLY A 246 14.95 -5.49 -12.07
C GLY A 246 14.56 -5.45 -13.54
N ASP A 247 14.28 -6.63 -14.10
CA ASP A 247 13.92 -6.81 -15.50
C ASP A 247 12.50 -6.28 -15.79
N GLU A 248 12.22 -5.95 -17.05
CA GLU A 248 10.85 -5.69 -17.50
C GLU A 248 9.92 -6.90 -17.22
N PRO A 249 8.65 -6.67 -16.83
CA PRO A 249 7.72 -7.75 -16.58
C PRO A 249 7.33 -8.45 -17.90
N PRO A 250 6.84 -9.69 -17.85
CA PRO A 250 6.22 -10.31 -19.02
C PRO A 250 4.97 -9.52 -19.45
N ASP A 251 4.54 -9.71 -20.70
CA ASP A 251 3.34 -9.03 -21.24
C ASP A 251 2.08 -9.33 -20.42
N VAL A 252 1.99 -10.57 -19.91
CA VAL A 252 0.94 -11.00 -19.00
C VAL A 252 1.54 -11.77 -17.83
N ILE A 253 1.04 -11.48 -16.63
CA ILE A 253 1.38 -12.19 -15.40
C ILE A 253 0.18 -13.04 -15.01
N ARG A 254 0.36 -14.36 -14.96
CA ARG A 254 -0.65 -15.26 -14.42
C ARG A 254 -0.65 -15.16 -12.89
N VAL A 255 -1.80 -14.87 -12.31
CA VAL A 255 -2.02 -14.86 -10.85
C VAL A 255 -3.22 -15.71 -10.48
N GLU A 256 -3.16 -16.35 -9.31
CA GLU A 256 -4.23 -17.20 -8.81
C GLU A 256 -5.00 -16.54 -7.66
N GLU A 257 -6.31 -16.71 -7.68
CA GLU A 257 -7.25 -16.31 -6.62
C GLU A 257 -8.25 -17.44 -6.38
N GLY A 258 -7.96 -18.29 -5.40
CA GLY A 258 -8.72 -19.52 -5.17
C GLY A 258 -8.59 -20.49 -6.35
N SER A 259 -9.71 -20.91 -6.94
CA SER A 259 -9.73 -21.77 -8.14
C SER A 259 -9.64 -21.00 -9.46
N MET A 260 -9.58 -19.67 -9.43
CA MET A 260 -9.54 -18.83 -10.62
C MET A 260 -8.11 -18.39 -10.93
N ALA A 261 -7.82 -18.25 -12.23
CA ALA A 261 -6.58 -17.69 -12.72
C ALA A 261 -6.84 -16.45 -13.58
N PHE A 262 -6.08 -15.40 -13.34
CA PHE A 262 -6.16 -14.13 -14.07
C PHE A 262 -4.84 -13.85 -14.79
N LEU A 263 -4.94 -13.36 -16.02
CA LEU A 263 -3.83 -12.88 -16.84
C LEU A 263 -3.78 -11.36 -16.73
N VAL A 264 -2.84 -10.85 -15.92
CA VAL A 264 -2.72 -9.43 -15.59
C VAL A 264 -1.72 -8.76 -16.52
N ASP A 265 -2.18 -7.75 -17.27
CA ASP A 265 -1.31 -6.82 -17.99
C ASP A 265 -1.04 -5.60 -17.09
N VAL A 266 0.17 -5.53 -16.53
CA VAL A 266 0.58 -4.44 -15.63
C VAL A 266 0.99 -3.17 -16.38
N ARG A 267 1.28 -3.27 -17.68
CA ARG A 267 1.73 -2.13 -18.51
C ARG A 267 0.55 -1.32 -19.01
N HIS A 268 -0.47 -1.98 -19.56
CA HIS A 268 -1.59 -1.34 -20.24
C HIS A 268 -2.93 -1.55 -19.53
N GLY A 269 -3.00 -2.45 -18.54
CA GLY A 269 -4.21 -2.67 -17.76
C GLY A 269 -4.61 -1.45 -16.93
N GLN A 270 -5.91 -1.36 -16.61
CA GLN A 270 -6.44 -0.31 -15.73
C GLN A 270 -5.84 -0.38 -14.32
N LYS A 271 -5.76 0.78 -13.65
CA LYS A 271 -5.11 0.93 -12.34
C LYS A 271 -3.66 0.40 -12.37
N THR A 272 -3.36 -0.61 -11.57
CA THR A 272 -2.07 -1.31 -11.49
C THR A 272 -2.07 -2.61 -12.32
N GLY A 273 -3.15 -2.91 -13.05
CA GLY A 273 -3.34 -4.10 -13.87
C GLY A 273 -4.59 -4.90 -13.51
N PHE A 274 -4.94 -4.99 -12.22
CA PHE A 274 -6.08 -5.77 -11.73
C PHE A 274 -6.73 -5.16 -10.48
N PHE A 275 -8.03 -5.43 -10.29
CA PHE A 275 -8.82 -4.93 -9.17
C PHE A 275 -8.71 -5.90 -7.98
N VAL A 276 -7.60 -5.81 -7.23
CA VAL A 276 -7.37 -6.60 -6.00
C VAL A 276 -8.34 -6.25 -4.87
N ASP A 277 -8.92 -5.05 -4.91
CA ASP A 277 -9.92 -4.56 -3.95
C ASP A 277 -11.25 -5.33 -4.00
N GLN A 278 -11.56 -5.97 -5.12
CA GLN A 278 -12.81 -6.71 -5.34
C GLN A 278 -12.72 -8.20 -4.98
N ARG A 279 -11.59 -8.69 -4.46
CA ARG A 279 -11.36 -10.12 -4.14
C ARG A 279 -12.47 -10.71 -3.27
N ASP A 280 -12.75 -10.09 -2.13
CA ASP A 280 -13.68 -10.67 -1.15
C ASP A 280 -15.13 -10.61 -1.69
N ASN A 281 -15.45 -9.61 -2.52
CA ASN A 281 -16.72 -9.53 -3.22
C ASN A 281 -16.86 -10.61 -4.29
N ARG A 282 -15.79 -10.91 -5.05
CA ARG A 282 -15.76 -12.03 -6.00
C ARG A 282 -15.98 -13.36 -5.27
N ALA A 283 -15.32 -13.57 -4.13
CA ALA A 283 -15.53 -14.75 -3.30
C ALA A 283 -16.99 -14.89 -2.85
N HIS A 284 -17.62 -13.77 -2.44
CA HIS A 284 -19.04 -13.77 -2.08
C HIS A 284 -19.96 -14.12 -3.26
N VAL A 285 -19.70 -13.58 -4.45
CA VAL A 285 -20.45 -13.93 -5.66
C VAL A 285 -20.32 -15.41 -6.00
N SER A 286 -19.12 -15.96 -5.92
CA SER A 286 -18.88 -17.40 -6.14
C SER A 286 -19.72 -18.27 -5.21
N GLN A 287 -19.76 -17.96 -3.91
CA GLN A 287 -20.58 -18.69 -2.94
C GLN A 287 -22.09 -18.62 -3.23
N ALA A 288 -22.54 -17.53 -3.84
CA ALA A 288 -23.95 -17.29 -4.12
C ALA A 288 -24.40 -17.75 -5.52
N ALA A 289 -23.51 -18.22 -6.39
CA ALA A 289 -23.79 -18.38 -7.82
C ALA A 289 -24.37 -19.75 -8.23
N ARG A 290 -24.28 -20.78 -7.37
CA ARG A 290 -24.64 -22.17 -7.72
C ARG A 290 -26.00 -22.29 -8.39
N GLU A 291 -26.01 -22.87 -9.59
CA GLU A 291 -27.18 -23.14 -10.45
C GLU A 291 -27.98 -21.89 -10.87
N ARG A 292 -27.50 -20.68 -10.57
CA ARG A 292 -28.18 -19.43 -10.92
C ARG A 292 -27.75 -18.89 -12.27
N ARG A 293 -28.61 -18.04 -12.83
CA ARG A 293 -28.30 -17.17 -13.96
C ARG A 293 -27.79 -15.84 -13.42
N VAL A 294 -26.61 -15.42 -13.84
CA VAL A 294 -25.93 -14.21 -13.36
C VAL A 294 -25.82 -13.19 -14.48
N LEU A 295 -26.01 -11.92 -14.14
CA LEU A 295 -25.74 -10.78 -15.03
C LEU A 295 -24.59 -9.98 -14.42
N ASP A 296 -23.48 -9.89 -15.15
CA ASP A 296 -22.28 -9.13 -14.80
C ASP A 296 -22.16 -7.92 -15.74
N VAL A 297 -22.55 -6.75 -15.23
CA VAL A 297 -22.52 -5.48 -15.97
C VAL A 297 -21.26 -4.70 -15.60
N PHE A 298 -20.59 -4.11 -16.58
CA PHE A 298 -19.24 -3.55 -16.44
C PHE A 298 -18.22 -4.65 -16.06
N SER A 299 -18.32 -5.77 -16.76
CA SER A 299 -17.59 -7.01 -16.44
C SER A 299 -16.07 -6.89 -16.58
N TYR A 300 -15.57 -5.89 -17.32
CA TYR A 300 -14.15 -5.66 -17.59
C TYR A 300 -13.45 -6.95 -18.04
N THR A 301 -12.40 -7.39 -17.34
CA THR A 301 -11.65 -8.63 -17.61
C THR A 301 -12.29 -9.86 -16.96
N GLY A 302 -13.59 -9.81 -16.64
CA GLY A 302 -14.41 -10.94 -16.24
C GLY A 302 -14.29 -11.34 -14.77
N GLY A 303 -13.85 -10.45 -13.88
CA GLY A 303 -13.63 -10.80 -12.47
C GLY A 303 -14.82 -11.48 -11.79
N PHE A 304 -16.01 -10.89 -11.90
CA PHE A 304 -17.23 -11.46 -11.33
C PHE A 304 -17.83 -12.58 -12.18
N THR A 305 -17.70 -12.49 -13.51
CA THR A 305 -18.06 -13.56 -14.44
C THR A 305 -17.35 -14.87 -14.09
N LEU A 306 -16.03 -14.84 -13.91
CA LEU A 306 -15.22 -15.99 -13.53
C LEU A 306 -15.62 -16.51 -12.15
N ALA A 307 -15.85 -15.62 -11.18
CA ALA A 307 -16.29 -15.99 -9.85
C ALA A 307 -17.64 -16.71 -9.87
N ALA A 308 -18.59 -16.20 -10.66
CA ALA A 308 -19.89 -16.84 -10.85
C ALA A 308 -19.78 -18.23 -11.48
N LEU A 309 -18.97 -18.39 -12.52
CA LEU A 309 -18.71 -19.69 -13.15
C LEU A 309 -18.05 -20.67 -12.18
N ALA A 310 -17.01 -20.24 -11.47
CA ALA A 310 -16.33 -21.05 -10.46
C ALA A 310 -17.27 -21.47 -9.31
N GLY A 311 -18.25 -20.61 -8.98
CA GLY A 311 -19.32 -20.87 -8.04
C GLY A 311 -20.44 -21.79 -8.56
N GLY A 312 -20.36 -22.23 -9.81
CA GLY A 312 -21.31 -23.15 -10.42
C GLY A 312 -22.55 -22.49 -11.01
N ALA A 313 -22.47 -21.23 -11.46
CA ALA A 313 -23.55 -20.61 -12.23
C ALA A 313 -23.98 -21.48 -13.43
N SER A 314 -25.28 -21.53 -13.67
CA SER A 314 -25.85 -22.23 -14.83
C SER A 314 -25.70 -21.42 -16.13
N HIS A 315 -25.66 -20.09 -16.01
CA HIS A 315 -25.43 -19.16 -17.12
C HIS A 315 -24.90 -17.82 -16.60
N VAL A 316 -24.01 -17.17 -17.33
CA VAL A 316 -23.57 -15.79 -17.05
C VAL A 316 -23.75 -14.93 -18.30
N THR A 317 -24.32 -13.74 -18.16
CA THR A 317 -24.26 -12.71 -19.20
C THR A 317 -23.27 -11.65 -18.76
N ALA A 318 -22.18 -11.48 -19.50
CA ALA A 318 -21.12 -10.51 -19.22
C ALA A 318 -21.21 -9.37 -20.24
N ILE A 319 -21.37 -8.14 -19.75
CA ILE A 319 -21.51 -6.94 -20.56
C ILE A 319 -20.35 -5.99 -20.27
N ASP A 320 -19.67 -5.53 -21.32
CA ASP A 320 -18.70 -4.44 -21.20
C ASP A 320 -18.61 -3.65 -22.52
N SER A 321 -18.38 -2.34 -22.43
CA SER A 321 -18.17 -1.48 -23.60
C SER A 321 -16.85 -1.76 -24.33
N SER A 322 -15.90 -2.42 -23.69
CA SER A 322 -14.56 -2.67 -24.24
C SER A 322 -14.41 -4.08 -24.81
N ALA A 323 -14.32 -4.16 -26.14
CA ALA A 323 -14.00 -5.40 -26.85
C ALA A 323 -12.72 -6.08 -26.35
N SER A 324 -11.69 -5.28 -26.02
CA SER A 324 -10.40 -5.79 -25.52
C SER A 324 -10.51 -6.33 -24.10
N ALA A 325 -11.33 -5.72 -23.24
CA ALA A 325 -11.62 -6.23 -21.92
C ALA A 325 -12.35 -7.58 -21.98
N LEU A 326 -13.38 -7.70 -22.83
CA LEU A 326 -14.08 -8.97 -23.06
C LEU A 326 -13.18 -10.05 -23.66
N LYS A 327 -12.21 -9.68 -24.53
CA LYS A 327 -11.20 -10.60 -25.03
C LYS A 327 -10.32 -11.12 -23.90
N ALA A 328 -9.86 -10.25 -23.00
CA ALA A 328 -9.11 -10.64 -21.81
C ALA A 328 -9.95 -11.49 -20.84
N ALA A 329 -11.24 -11.19 -20.68
CA ALA A 329 -12.16 -11.99 -19.87
C ALA A 329 -12.31 -13.42 -20.38
N ARG A 330 -12.42 -13.61 -21.70
CA ARG A 330 -12.39 -14.93 -22.33
C ARG A 330 -11.09 -15.67 -22.06
N ALA A 331 -9.95 -14.99 -22.22
CA ALA A 331 -8.64 -15.58 -21.94
C ALA A 331 -8.48 -15.98 -20.46
N ASN A 332 -9.03 -15.20 -19.52
CA ASN A 332 -9.04 -15.54 -18.10
C ASN A 332 -9.92 -16.77 -17.82
N ALA A 333 -11.09 -16.89 -18.47
CA ALA A 333 -11.96 -18.05 -18.34
C ALA A 333 -11.24 -19.32 -18.84
N ASP A 334 -10.57 -19.25 -20.00
CA ASP A 334 -9.76 -20.35 -20.54
C ASP A 334 -8.60 -20.70 -19.59
N ALA A 335 -7.88 -19.70 -19.07
CA ALA A 335 -6.78 -19.89 -18.12
C ALA A 335 -7.23 -20.51 -16.78
N SER A 336 -8.50 -20.30 -16.40
CA SER A 336 -9.12 -20.89 -15.22
C SER A 336 -9.74 -22.27 -15.48
N GLY A 337 -9.74 -22.75 -16.73
CA GLY A 337 -10.40 -24.00 -17.11
C GLY A 337 -11.92 -23.95 -16.99
N LEU A 338 -12.53 -22.76 -17.04
CA LEU A 338 -13.96 -22.55 -16.88
C LEU A 338 -14.69 -22.69 -18.22
N ASP A 339 -15.88 -23.30 -18.18
CA ASP A 339 -16.69 -23.55 -19.36
C ASP A 339 -17.34 -22.26 -19.92
N ARG A 340 -16.66 -21.65 -20.90
CA ARG A 340 -17.13 -20.44 -21.57
C ARG A 340 -18.42 -20.60 -22.38
N SER A 341 -18.87 -21.83 -22.65
CA SER A 341 -20.14 -22.04 -23.36
C SER A 341 -21.36 -21.58 -22.54
N ARG A 342 -21.17 -21.42 -21.22
CA ARG A 342 -22.16 -20.89 -20.28
C ARG A 342 -22.19 -19.37 -20.20
N VAL A 343 -21.37 -18.68 -21.00
CA VAL A 343 -21.26 -17.22 -20.96
C VAL A 343 -21.75 -16.60 -22.26
N ALA A 344 -22.71 -15.67 -22.15
CA ALA A 344 -23.03 -14.73 -23.21
C ALA A 344 -22.17 -13.47 -23.03
N TRP A 345 -21.27 -13.22 -23.98
CA TRP A 345 -20.42 -12.03 -23.99
C TRP A 345 -21.03 -10.94 -24.87
N ILE A 346 -21.32 -9.78 -24.30
CA ILE A 346 -21.97 -8.67 -25.01
C ILE A 346 -21.05 -7.45 -24.94
N GLU A 347 -20.59 -7.01 -26.11
CA GLU A 347 -19.98 -5.69 -26.25
C GLU A 347 -21.10 -4.65 -26.39
N GLY A 348 -21.18 -3.73 -25.44
CA GLY A 348 -22.24 -2.73 -25.44
C GLY A 348 -22.22 -1.81 -24.23
N ASP A 349 -23.03 -0.76 -24.32
CA ASP A 349 -23.38 0.07 -23.18
C ASP A 349 -24.32 -0.69 -22.24
N ALA A 350 -24.26 -0.36 -20.96
CA ALA A 350 -24.94 -1.04 -19.86
C ALA A 350 -26.46 -0.76 -19.80
#